data_AF-A0A3N6NS24-F1
#
_entry.id   AF-A0A3N6NS24-F1
#
_cell.length_a   1.000
_cell.length_b   1.000
_cell.length_c   1.000
_cell.angle_alpha   90.00
_cell.angle_beta   90.00
_cell.angle_gamma   90.00
#
_symmetry.space_group_name_H-M   'P 1'
#
loop_
_entity.id
_entity.type
_entity.pdbx_description
1 polymer ?
#
loop_
_entity_poly.entity_id
_entity_poly.type
_entity_poly.pdbx_seq_one_letter_code
_entity_poly.pdbx_strand_id
1 'polypeptide(L)' 'MYKKLENLLTNEDDKTKKILAVSGSANLAKVLGLKLAEVYNTSYPECNLTNLNYEDNFFDFCV' A
#
# COMPACT_ATOMS: atom_id res chain seq x y z
N MET A 1 6.49 19.56 -2.51
CA MET A 1 7.42 18.56 -1.95
C MET A 1 7.13 17.16 -2.50
N TYR A 2 5.88 16.69 -2.56
CA TYR A 2 5.50 15.36 -3.07
C TYR A 2 5.57 15.16 -4.60
N LYS A 3 5.87 16.19 -5.39
CA LYS A 3 5.91 16.13 -6.86
C LYS A 3 6.97 15.15 -7.42
N LYS A 4 7.99 14.83 -6.63
CA LYS A 4 9.01 13.81 -6.99
C LYS A 4 8.57 12.38 -6.69
N LEU A 5 7.62 12.22 -5.78
CA LEU A 5 7.04 10.92 -5.42
C LEU A 5 5.88 10.57 -6.37
N GLU A 6 5.33 11.57 -7.06
CA GLU A 6 4.27 11.37 -8.04
C GLU A 6 4.70 10.37 -9.12
N ASN A 7 3.90 9.31 -9.30
CA ASN A 7 4.13 8.23 -10.28
C ASN A 7 5.41 7.40 -10.09
N LEU A 8 6.03 7.43 -8.91
CA LEU A 8 7.27 6.69 -8.66
C LEU A 8 7.08 5.16 -8.73
N LEU A 9 5.89 4.67 -8.38
CA LEU A 9 5.53 3.25 -8.37
C LEU A 9 4.61 2.87 -9.53
N THR A 10 4.48 3.69 -10.57
CA THR A 10 3.63 3.38 -11.73
C THR A 10 4.05 2.10 -12.45
N ASN A 11 5.34 1.76 -12.47
CA ASN A 11 5.82 0.49 -13.05
C ASN A 11 5.41 -0.72 -12.23
N GLU A 12 5.10 -0.52 -10.95
CA GLU A 12 4.67 -1.57 -10.05
C GLU A 12 3.14 -1.72 -10.03
N ASP A 13 2.39 -0.84 -10.69
CA ASP A 13 0.92 -0.85 -10.67
C ASP A 13 0.35 -1.99 -11.54
N ASP A 14 -0.17 -3.02 -10.90
CA ASP A 14 -0.82 -4.15 -11.55
C ASP A 14 -2.02 -4.64 -10.73
N LYS A 15 -3.07 -5.12 -11.40
CA LYS A 15 -4.30 -5.62 -10.75
C LYS A 15 -4.09 -6.87 -9.91
N THR A 16 -3.00 -7.59 -10.13
CA THR A 16 -2.64 -8.79 -9.39
C THR A 16 -1.94 -8.50 -8.08
N LYS A 17 -1.44 -7.27 -7.91
CA LYS A 17 -0.67 -6.90 -6.72
C LYS A 17 -1.55 -6.41 -5.58
N LYS A 18 -1.10 -6.74 -4.37
CA LYS A 18 -1.76 -6.43 -3.10
C LYS A 18 -0.85 -5.57 -2.25
N ILE A 19 -1.39 -4.46 -1.79
CA ILE A 19 -0.64 -3.41 -1.08
C ILE A 19 -1.23 -3.23 0.30
N LEU A 20 -0.37 -3.22 1.31
CA LEU A 20 -0.77 -2.83 2.65
C LEU A 20 -0.56 -1.32 2.83
N ALA A 21 -1.65 -0.57 3.01
CA ALA A 21 -1.60 0.84 3.34
C ALA A 21 -1.80 1.03 4.85
N VAL A 22 -0.76 1.52 5.53
CA VAL A 22 -0.74 1.70 6.98
C VAL A 22 -1.07 3.14 7.39
N SER A 23 -1.95 3.28 8.39
CA SER A 23 -2.25 4.55 9.08
C SER A 23 -2.65 5.69 8.14
N GLY A 24 -3.53 5.40 7.17
CA GLY A 24 -4.10 6.39 6.25
C GLY A 24 -3.24 6.72 5.02
N SER A 25 -2.17 5.96 4.78
CA SER A 25 -1.29 6.10 3.61
C SER A 25 -1.94 5.69 2.27
N ALA A 26 -3.19 5.23 2.27
CA ALA A 26 -3.93 4.86 1.05
C ALA A 26 -3.91 5.95 -0.03
N ASN A 27 -4.04 7.21 0.39
CA ASN A 27 -4.00 8.34 -0.52
C ASN A 27 -2.58 8.60 -1.04
N LEU A 28 -1.55 8.27 -0.26
CA LEU A 28 -0.16 8.32 -0.70
C LEU A 28 0.11 7.27 -1.78
N ALA A 29 -0.43 6.05 -1.65
CA ALA A 29 -0.31 5.02 -2.69
C ALA A 29 -0.85 5.51 -4.05
N LYS A 30 -1.98 6.22 -4.06
CA LYS A 30 -2.53 6.84 -5.27
C LYS A 30 -1.61 7.91 -5.86
N VAL A 31 -1.01 8.75 -5.01
CA VAL A 31 -0.03 9.77 -5.44
C VAL A 31 1.21 9.11 -6.03
N LEU A 32 1.67 8.00 -5.45
CA LEU A 32 2.81 7.21 -5.94
C LEU A 32 2.53 6.53 -7.29
N GLY A 33 1.29 6.56 -7.79
CA GLY A 33 0.92 6.04 -9.11
C GLY A 33 0.29 4.65 -9.11
N LEU A 34 -0.14 4.15 -7.95
CA LEU A 34 -0.76 2.83 -7.78
C LEU A 34 -2.29 3.00 -7.83
N LYS A 35 -2.88 2.67 -8.98
CA LYS A 35 -4.31 2.86 -9.27
C LYS A 35 -5.04 1.55 -9.50
N LEU A 36 -4.34 0.52 -9.96
CA LEU A 36 -4.87 -0.78 -10.33
C LEU A 36 -4.70 -1.82 -9.23
N ALA A 37 -3.60 -1.73 -8.47
CA ALA A 37 -3.32 -2.63 -7.38
C ALA A 37 -4.37 -2.56 -6.24
N GLU A 38 -4.61 -3.70 -5.60
CA GLU A 38 -5.58 -3.82 -4.52
C GLU A 38 -4.98 -3.27 -3.21
N VAL A 39 -5.63 -2.25 -2.63
CA VAL A 39 -5.14 -1.58 -1.42
C VAL A 39 -5.91 -2.04 -0.19
N TYR A 40 -5.19 -2.64 0.74
CA TYR A 40 -5.68 -3.07 2.05
C TYR A 40 -5.31 -2.05 3.10
N ASN A 41 -6.29 -1.45 3.75
CA ASN A 41 -6.06 -0.43 4.77
C ASN A 41 -5.98 -1.05 6.16
N THR A 42 -5.01 -0.60 6.93
CA THR A 42 -4.73 -1.07 8.29
C THR A 42 -4.16 0.11 9.06
N SER A 43 -4.52 0.29 10.33
CA SER A 43 -4.11 1.46 11.11
C SER A 43 -3.51 1.04 12.44
N TYR A 44 -2.25 1.41 12.68
CA TYR A 44 -1.71 1.37 14.02
C TYR A 44 -2.26 2.58 14.83
N PRO A 45 -2.66 2.44 16.10
CA PRO A 45 -2.54 1.26 16.98
C PRO A 45 -3.75 0.31 16.98
N GLU A 46 -4.76 0.55 16.13
CA GLU A 46 -6.01 -0.21 16.10
C GLU A 46 -5.79 -1.69 15.75
N CYS A 47 -4.70 -2.00 15.07
CA CYS A 47 -4.28 -3.36 14.74
C CYS A 47 -2.77 -3.55 14.94
N ASN A 48 -2.39 -4.78 15.32
CA ASN A 48 -1.01 -5.16 15.53
C ASN A 48 -0.36 -5.54 14.19
N LEU A 49 0.56 -4.71 13.71
CA LEU A 49 1.28 -4.93 12.44
C LEU A 49 2.15 -6.19 12.44
N THR A 50 2.52 -6.73 13.61
CA THR A 50 3.28 -8.00 13.71
C THR A 50 2.38 -9.23 13.67
N ASN A 51 1.06 -9.05 13.77
CA ASN A 51 0.09 -10.14 13.80
C ASN A 51 -1.15 -9.75 13.01
N LEU A 52 -0.96 -9.52 11.71
CA LEU A 52 -2.06 -9.33 10.79
C LEU A 52 -2.64 -10.70 10.42
N ASN A 53 -3.96 -10.79 10.26
CA ASN A 53 -4.65 -12.03 9.90
C ASN A 53 -4.55 -12.32 8.38
N TYR A 54 -3.33 -12.28 7.85
CA TYR A 54 -2.99 -12.59 6.47
C TYR A 54 -1.86 -13.60 6.45
N GLU A 55 -1.80 -14.40 5.39
CA GLU A 55 -0.71 -15.35 5.18
C GLU A 55 0.62 -14.62 4.95
N ASP A 56 1.73 -15.31 5.19
CA ASP A 56 3.06 -14.79 4.89
C ASP A 56 3.19 -14.48 3.39
N ASN A 57 3.82 -13.35 3.05
CA ASN A 57 3.96 -12.85 1.67
C ASN A 57 2.63 -12.56 0.95
N PHE A 58 1.53 -12.35 1.69
CA PHE A 58 0.25 -11.96 1.10
C PHE A 58 0.28 -10.58 0.41
N PHE A 59 1.14 -9.67 0.89
CA PHE A 59 1.32 -8.33 0.33
C PHE A 59 2.63 -8.22 -0.43
N ASP A 60 2.59 -7.59 -1.60
CA ASP A 60 3.78 -7.33 -2.42
C ASP A 60 4.63 -6.20 -1.82
N PHE A 61 4.00 -5.20 -1.21
CA PHE A 61 4.68 -4.11 -0.50
C PHE A 61 3.75 -3.33 0.43
N CYS A 62 4.36 -2.51 1.28
CA CYS A 62 3.70 -1.65 2.26
C CYS A 62 3.89 -0.17 1.92
N VAL A 63 2.85 0.63 2.12
CA VAL A 63 2.83 2.09 1.91
C VAL A 63 2.32 2.79 3.17
#